data_AF-A0AAN4PMD6-F1
#
_entry.id   AF-A0AAN4PMD6-F1
#
_cell.length_a   1.000
_cell.length_b   1.000
_cell.length_c   1.000
_cell.angle_alpha   90.00
_cell.angle_beta   90.00
_cell.angle_gamma   90.00
#
_symmetry.space_group_name_H-M   'P 1'
#
loop_
_entity.id
_entity.type
_entity.pdbx_description
1 polymer ?
#
loop_
_entity_poly.entity_id
_entity_poly.type
_entity_poly.pdbx_seq_one_letter_code
_entity_poly.pdbx_strand_id
1 'polypeptide(L)'
;MAPTSLLYTLFTSLTVALAASVRHTDYEVMIIGGGPSGLSAASGLSRVRRKNVVFDSGEYRNAPTRNMHDVIGNDGAVPSDFRALARSQISKYNQTTWVNEKVDSVRVISDEERNTTYFHASVAGEAYTARKLILGTGMKDILPETPGLDEAWGKGVYWCPWCDGWEHRDQPFGILGSLVDVVGSVLEVYTLNTDIIAFVNGTQTPEAEAKLADKYPNWKKQLEEYNVVLNNETIESIERLQNGEDVHDDEGRQFDIFRVNLADGSSVIRNAFITNFPSEQRSSIPEDLGLKMQDNKIDTNINGMRTSLPGVFAVGDANSDGSTNVPHAMFSGKRAAVFVHVEMAREESRAAVSKRTLPSKRAMEKEAERRMGSDLEKLWERFRRV
;
A
#
# COMPACT_ATOMS: atom_id res chain seq x y z
N MET A 1 -14.92 10.04 -60.87
CA MET A 1 -14.29 8.87 -60.22
C MET A 1 -14.30 9.10 -58.71
N ALA A 2 -15.38 8.70 -58.03
CA ALA A 2 -15.35 8.43 -56.60
C ALA A 2 -16.46 7.42 -56.26
N PRO A 3 -16.26 6.12 -56.55
CA PRO A 3 -16.99 5.12 -55.76
C PRO A 3 -16.24 3.78 -55.69
N THR A 4 -15.87 3.33 -54.49
CA THR A 4 -15.45 1.96 -54.07
C THR A 4 -14.53 2.09 -52.86
N SER A 5 -13.47 2.90 -52.99
CA SER A 5 -12.45 3.12 -51.97
C SER A 5 -13.02 3.50 -50.60
N LEU A 6 -14.01 4.39 -50.50
CA LEU A 6 -14.46 4.92 -49.20
C LEU A 6 -15.18 3.88 -48.33
N LEU A 7 -16.08 3.08 -48.91
CA LEU A 7 -16.85 2.05 -48.18
C LEU A 7 -16.00 0.81 -47.83
N TYR A 8 -15.11 0.38 -48.73
CA TYR A 8 -14.16 -0.69 -48.43
C TYR A 8 -13.17 -0.27 -47.33
N THR A 9 -12.74 0.99 -47.32
CA THR A 9 -11.92 1.55 -46.24
C THR A 9 -12.68 1.52 -44.91
N LEU A 10 -13.98 1.89 -44.89
CA LEU A 10 -14.83 1.87 -43.68
C LEU A 10 -14.98 0.47 -43.06
N PHE A 11 -15.27 -0.56 -43.87
CA PHE A 11 -15.43 -1.94 -43.36
C PHE A 11 -14.10 -2.59 -42.94
N THR A 12 -13.00 -2.29 -43.65
CA THR A 12 -11.65 -2.74 -43.24
C THR A 12 -11.15 -1.99 -41.99
N SER A 13 -11.48 -0.71 -41.83
CA SER A 13 -11.17 0.01 -40.58
C SER A 13 -11.96 -0.51 -39.38
N LEU A 14 -13.21 -0.94 -39.56
CA LEU A 14 -14.03 -1.51 -38.48
C LEU A 14 -13.46 -2.84 -37.96
N THR A 15 -12.96 -3.69 -38.85
CA THR A 15 -12.35 -4.98 -38.49
C THR A 15 -10.93 -4.82 -37.90
N VAL A 16 -10.21 -3.76 -38.26
CA VAL A 16 -8.93 -3.39 -37.61
C VAL A 16 -9.16 -2.79 -36.22
N ALA A 17 -10.27 -2.07 -35.99
CA ALA A 17 -10.63 -1.53 -34.67
C ALA A 17 -10.94 -2.60 -33.62
N LEU A 18 -11.42 -3.79 -34.04
CA LEU A 18 -11.75 -4.92 -33.16
C LEU A 18 -10.56 -5.81 -32.77
N ALA A 19 -9.35 -5.55 -33.28
CA ALA A 19 -8.16 -6.25 -32.81
C ALA A 19 -7.75 -5.69 -31.45
N ALA A 20 -7.64 -6.57 -30.44
CA ALA A 20 -7.09 -6.20 -29.13
C ALA A 20 -5.77 -5.46 -29.35
N SER A 21 -5.75 -4.16 -29.05
CA SER A 21 -4.59 -3.31 -29.26
C SER A 21 -4.07 -2.86 -27.91
N VAL A 22 -2.77 -3.04 -27.70
CA VAL A 22 -2.11 -2.56 -26.48
C VAL A 22 -1.99 -1.04 -26.63
N ARG A 23 -2.60 -0.30 -25.70
CA ARG A 23 -2.53 1.16 -25.70
C ARG A 23 -1.10 1.62 -25.40
N HIS A 24 -0.68 2.67 -26.09
CA HIS A 24 0.56 3.39 -25.79
C HIS A 24 0.29 4.40 -24.67
N THR A 25 0.97 4.23 -23.54
CA THR A 25 0.98 5.11 -22.37
C THR A 25 2.42 5.51 -22.07
N ASP A 26 2.62 6.53 -21.25
CA ASP A 26 3.98 7.01 -20.89
C ASP A 26 4.77 5.90 -20.17
N TYR A 27 4.06 5.14 -19.32
CA TYR A 27 4.58 4.01 -18.56
C TYR A 27 3.70 2.78 -18.72
N GLU A 28 4.23 1.59 -18.46
CA GLU A 28 3.40 0.39 -18.39
C GLU A 28 2.71 0.26 -17.03
N VAL A 29 3.43 0.64 -15.96
CA VAL A 29 2.94 0.57 -14.58
C VAL A 29 3.25 1.86 -13.84
N MET A 30 2.25 2.36 -13.13
CA MET A 30 2.38 3.44 -12.17
C MET A 30 2.37 2.88 -10.75
N ILE A 31 3.30 3.32 -9.92
CA ILE A 31 3.42 2.91 -8.53
C ILE A 31 3.31 4.17 -7.67
N ILE A 32 2.29 4.23 -6.82
CA ILE A 32 2.07 5.35 -5.90
C ILE A 32 2.52 4.93 -4.51
N GLY A 33 3.70 5.40 -4.10
CA GLY A 33 4.35 5.08 -2.84
C GLY A 33 5.81 4.65 -3.02
N GLY A 34 6.73 5.39 -2.40
CA GLY A 34 8.16 5.08 -2.38
C GLY A 34 8.63 4.28 -1.15
N GLY A 35 7.69 3.70 -0.39
CA GLY A 35 7.99 2.81 0.74
C GLY A 35 8.44 1.41 0.32
N PRO A 36 8.74 0.51 1.27
CA PRO A 36 9.26 -0.84 0.99
C PRO A 36 8.43 -1.65 0.00
N SER A 37 7.09 -1.55 0.04
CA SER A 37 6.20 -2.24 -0.89
C SER A 37 6.31 -1.72 -2.32
N GLY A 38 6.29 -0.41 -2.52
CA GLY A 38 6.47 0.22 -3.83
C GLY A 38 7.86 -0.03 -4.41
N LEU A 39 8.90 0.05 -3.58
CA LEU A 39 10.29 -0.27 -3.99
C LEU A 39 10.43 -1.74 -4.41
N SER A 40 9.83 -2.67 -3.67
CA SER A 40 9.83 -4.09 -4.03
C SER A 40 9.08 -4.34 -5.36
N ALA A 41 7.96 -3.65 -5.57
CA ALA A 41 7.22 -3.71 -6.84
C ALA A 41 8.06 -3.18 -8.02
N ALA A 42 8.67 -2.00 -7.85
CA ALA A 42 9.55 -1.39 -8.85
C ALA A 42 10.75 -2.28 -9.19
N SER A 43 11.38 -2.89 -8.18
CA SER A 43 12.46 -3.86 -8.36
C SER A 43 12.00 -5.07 -9.18
N GLY A 44 10.86 -5.66 -8.82
CA GLY A 44 10.28 -6.80 -9.52
C GLY A 44 10.00 -6.51 -10.99
N LEU A 45 9.36 -5.38 -11.28
CA LEU A 45 9.01 -4.93 -12.63
C LEU A 45 10.25 -4.57 -13.47
N SER A 46 11.22 -3.90 -12.87
CA SER A 46 12.45 -3.50 -13.55
C SER A 46 13.27 -4.70 -14.01
N ARG A 47 13.35 -5.76 -13.21
CA ARG A 47 14.06 -7.01 -13.57
C ARG A 47 13.45 -7.72 -14.78
N VAL A 48 12.16 -7.52 -15.04
CA VAL A 48 11.46 -8.06 -16.22
C VAL A 48 11.21 -6.99 -17.27
N ARG A 49 12.00 -5.90 -17.23
CA ARG A 49 12.04 -4.83 -18.24
C ARG A 49 10.71 -4.13 -18.48
N ARG A 50 9.90 -3.98 -17.43
CA ARG A 50 8.66 -3.19 -17.49
C ARG A 50 8.96 -1.73 -17.14
N LYS A 51 8.65 -0.82 -18.06
CA LYS A 51 8.82 0.63 -17.87
C LYS A 51 7.83 1.11 -16.82
N ASN A 52 8.32 1.67 -15.73
CA ASN A 52 7.49 2.08 -14.60
C ASN A 52 7.87 3.46 -14.05
N VAL A 53 6.91 4.10 -13.39
CA VAL A 53 7.11 5.34 -12.63
C VAL A 53 6.73 5.11 -11.17
N VAL A 54 7.57 5.59 -10.26
CA VAL A 54 7.31 5.58 -8.82
C VAL A 54 7.14 7.01 -8.35
N PHE A 55 5.98 7.30 -7.78
CA PHE A 55 5.68 8.55 -7.09
C PHE A 55 5.94 8.39 -5.60
N ASP A 56 6.68 9.32 -5.01
CA ASP A 56 7.06 9.30 -3.60
C ASP A 56 6.89 10.70 -2.98
N SER A 57 5.96 10.83 -2.02
CA SER A 57 5.74 12.10 -1.31
C SER A 57 6.79 12.38 -0.23
N GLY A 58 7.67 11.42 0.09
CA GLY A 58 8.64 11.56 1.18
C GLY A 58 8.06 11.34 2.58
N GLU A 59 6.78 10.96 2.69
CA GLU A 59 6.12 10.67 3.96
C GLU A 59 6.03 9.17 4.20
N TYR A 60 6.69 8.69 5.27
CA TYR A 60 6.79 7.26 5.56
C TYR A 60 6.25 6.97 6.97
N ARG A 61 5.52 5.85 7.13
CA ARG A 61 4.91 5.47 8.41
C ARG A 61 5.94 5.27 9.53
N ASN A 62 7.10 4.70 9.19
CA ASN A 62 8.23 4.52 10.11
C ASN A 62 9.28 5.65 10.03
N ALA A 63 8.94 6.83 9.49
CA ALA A 63 9.85 7.98 9.52
C ALA A 63 10.26 8.42 10.94
N PRO A 64 9.39 8.32 11.98
CA PRO A 64 9.76 8.70 13.33
C PRO A 64 10.75 7.75 14.03
N THR A 65 10.88 6.51 13.55
CA THR A 65 11.70 5.48 14.23
C THR A 65 13.19 5.72 14.01
N ARG A 66 14.00 5.42 15.02
CA ARG A 66 15.48 5.52 14.92
C ARG A 66 16.02 4.49 13.92
N ASN A 67 15.58 3.25 14.09
CA ASN A 67 16.03 2.10 13.33
C ASN A 67 14.82 1.25 12.92
N MET A 68 15.03 0.35 11.96
CA MET A 68 14.09 -0.73 11.64
C MET A 68 14.75 -2.07 11.93
N HIS A 69 14.03 -2.95 12.60
CA HIS A 69 14.46 -4.30 12.94
C HIS A 69 13.57 -5.34 12.24
N ASP A 70 13.91 -6.61 12.40
CA ASP A 70 13.23 -7.75 11.77
C ASP A 70 13.24 -7.68 10.23
N VAL A 71 14.31 -7.12 9.67
CA VAL A 71 14.54 -7.11 8.22
C VAL A 71 15.87 -7.78 7.93
N ILE A 72 15.82 -9.06 7.58
CA ILE A 72 17.02 -9.88 7.34
C ILE A 72 17.98 -9.17 6.37
N GLY A 73 19.21 -8.93 6.84
CA GLY A 73 20.27 -8.23 6.10
C GLY A 73 20.25 -6.70 6.22
N ASN A 74 19.26 -6.12 6.90
CA ASN A 74 19.14 -4.69 7.21
C ASN A 74 18.61 -4.47 8.65
N ASP A 75 18.87 -5.42 9.54
CA ASP A 75 18.46 -5.33 10.94
C ASP A 75 19.24 -4.21 11.63
N GLY A 76 18.53 -3.30 12.29
CA GLY A 76 19.11 -2.09 12.88
C GLY A 76 19.41 -0.98 11.88
N ALA A 77 18.98 -1.08 10.61
CA ALA A 77 19.21 -0.01 9.64
C ALA A 77 18.33 1.22 9.91
N VAL A 78 18.82 2.41 9.58
CA VAL A 78 17.97 3.61 9.53
C VAL A 78 16.98 3.46 8.35
N PRO A 79 15.66 3.67 8.54
CA PRO A 79 14.68 3.45 7.48
C PRO A 79 14.96 4.24 6.18
N SER A 80 15.49 5.47 6.28
CA SER A 80 15.86 6.28 5.12
C SER A 80 17.00 5.66 4.32
N ASP A 81 17.98 5.09 5.00
CA ASP A 81 19.16 4.49 4.38
C ASP A 81 18.79 3.21 3.64
N PHE A 82 17.90 2.39 4.24
CA PHE A 82 17.29 1.25 3.56
C PHE A 82 16.60 1.67 2.25
N ARG A 83 15.76 2.71 2.29
CA ARG A 83 15.05 3.21 1.10
C ARG A 83 16.02 3.77 0.05
N ALA A 84 17.01 4.55 0.46
CA ALA A 84 18.01 5.12 -0.42
C ALA A 84 18.85 4.04 -1.13
N LEU A 85 19.29 3.03 -0.37
CA LEU A 85 20.01 1.87 -0.90
C LEU A 85 19.15 1.10 -1.91
N ALA A 86 17.88 0.84 -1.59
CA ALA A 86 16.95 0.17 -2.49
C ALA A 86 16.75 0.96 -3.80
N ARG A 87 16.52 2.29 -3.74
CA ARG A 87 16.42 3.15 -4.94
C ARG A 87 17.69 3.09 -5.79
N SER A 88 18.86 3.15 -5.17
CA SER A 88 20.15 3.02 -5.85
C SER A 88 20.29 1.67 -6.57
N GLN A 89 19.93 0.57 -5.92
CA GLN A 89 19.98 -0.77 -6.50
C GLN A 89 18.99 -0.94 -7.68
N ILE A 90 17.77 -0.44 -7.55
CA ILE A 90 16.72 -0.53 -8.59
C ILE A 90 17.11 0.30 -9.83
N SER A 91 17.71 1.47 -9.62
CA SER A 91 18.09 2.38 -10.71
C SER A 91 19.10 1.76 -11.69
N LYS A 92 19.86 0.74 -11.28
CA LYS A 92 20.78 -0.02 -12.15
C LYS A 92 20.10 -0.71 -13.33
N TYR A 93 18.79 -0.97 -13.25
CA TYR A 93 18.04 -1.63 -14.32
C TYR A 93 17.55 -0.65 -15.42
N ASN A 94 17.59 0.66 -15.18
CA ASN A 94 17.16 1.71 -16.11
C ASN A 94 15.73 1.53 -16.66
N GLN A 95 14.78 1.13 -15.79
CA GLN A 95 13.36 0.94 -16.13
C GLN A 95 12.41 1.80 -15.29
N THR A 96 12.90 2.36 -14.18
CA THR A 96 12.10 3.14 -13.23
C THR A 96 12.41 4.62 -13.39
N THR A 97 11.37 5.43 -13.55
CA THR A 97 11.42 6.87 -13.36
C THR A 97 10.99 7.20 -11.94
N TRP A 98 11.73 8.07 -11.26
CA TRP A 98 11.44 8.50 -9.90
C TRP A 98 10.85 9.90 -9.93
N VAL A 99 9.68 10.08 -9.33
CA VAL A 99 9.03 11.38 -9.17
C VAL A 99 8.84 11.61 -7.67
N ASN A 100 9.56 12.59 -7.11
CA ASN A 100 9.52 12.91 -5.68
C ASN A 100 8.41 13.94 -5.40
N GLU A 101 7.18 13.61 -5.80
CA GLU A 101 6.02 14.46 -5.63
C GLU A 101 4.82 13.62 -5.16
N LYS A 102 3.93 14.26 -4.42
CA LYS A 102 2.65 13.67 -4.03
C LYS A 102 1.71 13.62 -5.25
N VAL A 103 1.01 12.50 -5.41
CA VAL A 103 -0.03 12.38 -6.44
C VAL A 103 -1.30 13.07 -5.98
N ASP A 104 -1.81 14.00 -6.79
CA ASP A 104 -3.00 14.79 -6.47
C ASP A 104 -4.28 14.01 -6.71
N SER A 105 -4.35 13.31 -7.84
CA SER A 105 -5.52 12.50 -8.22
C SER A 105 -5.16 11.44 -9.23
N VAL A 106 -5.96 10.37 -9.26
CA VAL A 106 -5.89 9.32 -10.29
C VAL A 106 -7.28 9.11 -10.84
N ARG A 107 -7.38 9.02 -12.17
CA ARG A 107 -8.63 8.71 -12.86
C ARG A 107 -8.46 7.53 -13.79
N VAL A 108 -9.51 6.72 -13.89
CA VAL A 108 -9.63 5.67 -14.91
C VAL A 108 -10.08 6.31 -16.21
N ILE A 109 -9.43 5.96 -17.31
CA ILE A 109 -9.84 6.37 -18.64
C ILE A 109 -10.21 5.14 -19.46
N SER A 110 -11.44 5.15 -19.96
CA SER A 110 -11.93 4.16 -20.92
C SER A 110 -11.60 4.59 -22.35
N ASP A 111 -11.01 3.69 -23.11
CA ASP A 111 -10.82 3.78 -24.55
C ASP A 111 -11.87 2.88 -25.21
N GLU A 112 -13.01 3.46 -25.56
CA GLU A 112 -14.11 2.70 -26.17
C GLU A 112 -13.72 2.13 -27.54
N GLU A 113 -12.89 2.84 -28.31
CA GLU A 113 -12.44 2.39 -29.63
C GLU A 113 -11.57 1.14 -29.57
N ARG A 114 -10.77 1.00 -28.51
CA ARG A 114 -9.87 -0.15 -28.31
C ARG A 114 -10.37 -1.15 -27.28
N ASN A 115 -11.49 -0.85 -26.61
CA ASN A 115 -12.01 -1.59 -25.47
C ASN A 115 -10.92 -1.84 -24.40
N THR A 116 -10.18 -0.78 -24.04
CA THR A 116 -9.12 -0.86 -23.02
C THR A 116 -9.31 0.22 -21.96
N THR A 117 -8.85 -0.04 -20.74
CA THR A 117 -8.76 0.97 -19.69
C THR A 117 -7.30 1.26 -19.36
N TYR A 118 -7.02 2.49 -18.98
CA TYR A 118 -5.72 2.92 -18.48
C TYR A 118 -5.90 4.01 -17.41
N PHE A 119 -4.83 4.35 -16.72
CA PHE A 119 -4.83 5.27 -15.59
C PHE A 119 -4.12 6.56 -15.97
N HIS A 120 -4.67 7.67 -15.50
CA HIS A 120 -4.08 9.00 -15.62
C HIS A 120 -3.92 9.59 -14.22
N ALA A 121 -2.69 9.93 -13.83
CA ALA A 121 -2.41 10.67 -12.61
C ALA A 121 -2.10 12.14 -12.92
N SER A 122 -2.59 13.02 -12.07
CA SER A 122 -2.18 14.43 -12.00
C SER A 122 -1.19 14.59 -10.85
N VAL A 123 -0.05 15.21 -11.12
CA VAL A 123 1.03 15.39 -10.15
C VAL A 123 1.66 16.76 -10.40
N ALA A 124 1.48 17.70 -9.48
CA ALA A 124 2.06 19.05 -9.58
C ALA A 124 1.75 19.76 -10.91
N GLY A 125 0.54 19.52 -11.46
CA GLY A 125 0.10 20.07 -12.75
C GLY A 125 0.58 19.30 -13.99
N GLU A 126 1.40 18.27 -13.82
CA GLU A 126 1.82 17.35 -14.90
C GLU A 126 0.92 16.11 -14.97
N ALA A 127 0.83 15.54 -16.17
CA ALA A 127 0.01 14.37 -16.45
C ALA A 127 0.87 13.15 -16.75
N TYR A 128 0.53 12.02 -16.12
CA TYR A 128 1.22 10.74 -16.28
C TYR A 128 0.21 9.65 -16.63
N THR A 129 0.51 8.83 -17.65
CA THR A 129 -0.36 7.72 -18.03
C THR A 129 0.30 6.34 -17.85
N ALA A 130 -0.48 5.36 -17.38
CA ALA A 130 -0.03 3.98 -17.25
C ALA A 130 -1.14 2.95 -17.49
N ARG A 131 -0.80 1.74 -17.92
CA ARG A 131 -1.78 0.66 -18.15
C ARG A 131 -2.25 0.00 -16.85
N LYS A 132 -1.37 -0.07 -15.86
CA LYS A 132 -1.63 -0.70 -14.55
C LYS A 132 -1.22 0.25 -13.43
N LEU A 133 -1.86 0.10 -12.28
CA LEU A 133 -1.65 0.92 -11.09
C LEU A 133 -1.36 0.03 -9.88
N ILE A 134 -0.33 0.37 -9.10
CA ILE A 134 -0.01 -0.24 -7.81
C ILE A 134 -0.08 0.87 -6.75
N LEU A 135 -0.97 0.70 -5.78
CA LEU A 135 -1.17 1.59 -4.64
C LEU A 135 -0.38 1.05 -3.44
N GLY A 136 0.72 1.71 -3.11
CA GLY A 136 1.55 1.49 -1.93
C GLY A 136 1.58 2.71 -1.02
N THR A 137 0.44 3.39 -0.88
CA THR A 137 0.29 4.69 -0.18
C THR A 137 0.52 4.61 1.32
N GLY A 138 0.43 3.41 1.89
CA GLY A 138 0.59 3.15 3.32
C GLY A 138 -0.54 3.73 4.18
N MET A 139 -0.35 3.62 5.49
CA MET A 139 -1.27 4.11 6.51
C MET A 139 -0.66 5.29 7.28
N LYS A 140 -1.51 5.97 8.04
CA LYS A 140 -1.15 6.98 9.02
C LYS A 140 -1.74 6.59 10.37
N ASP A 141 -0.92 6.58 11.40
CA ASP A 141 -1.36 6.35 12.78
C ASP A 141 -1.99 7.63 13.33
N ILE A 142 -3.11 7.50 14.04
CA ILE A 142 -3.89 8.60 14.60
C ILE A 142 -3.57 8.70 16.09
N LEU A 143 -2.66 9.60 16.43
CA LEU A 143 -2.23 9.81 17.80
C LEU A 143 -3.23 10.70 18.56
N PRO A 144 -3.55 10.37 19.84
CA PRO A 144 -4.24 11.28 20.74
C PRO A 144 -3.49 12.61 20.93
N GLU A 145 -4.22 13.69 21.20
CA GLU A 145 -3.66 15.02 21.53
C GLU A 145 -3.11 15.10 22.98
N THR A 146 -2.47 14.02 23.45
CA THR A 146 -1.85 13.98 24.77
C THR A 146 -0.46 14.66 24.71
N PRO A 147 -0.20 15.70 25.52
CA PRO A 147 1.09 16.39 25.54
C PRO A 147 2.27 15.41 25.72
N GLY A 148 3.27 15.52 24.85
CA GLY A 148 4.48 14.70 24.85
C GLY A 148 4.37 13.37 24.09
N LEU A 149 3.17 12.95 23.66
CA LEU A 149 2.96 11.68 22.98
C LEU A 149 3.50 11.70 21.54
N ASP A 150 3.34 12.80 20.81
CA ASP A 150 3.87 12.95 19.44
C ASP A 150 5.41 12.89 19.44
N GLU A 151 6.04 13.54 20.42
CA GLU A 151 7.49 13.52 20.62
C GLU A 151 8.01 12.14 21.10
N ALA A 152 7.14 11.34 21.71
CA ALA A 152 7.43 9.97 22.14
C ALA A 152 7.27 8.94 21.02
N TRP A 153 6.48 9.25 19.99
CA TRP A 153 6.10 8.33 18.92
C TRP A 153 7.30 7.87 18.08
N GLY A 154 7.44 6.55 17.95
CA GLY A 154 8.56 5.90 17.26
C GLY A 154 9.89 5.95 18.01
N LYS A 155 9.91 6.52 19.23
CA LYS A 155 11.11 6.69 20.05
C LYS A 155 10.81 6.32 21.50
N GLY A 156 10.29 5.13 21.73
CA GLY A 156 9.87 4.66 23.06
C GLY A 156 8.35 4.53 23.23
N VAL A 157 7.52 5.10 22.35
CA VAL A 157 6.11 4.70 22.18
C VAL A 157 5.95 4.11 20.78
N TYR A 158 5.53 2.85 20.70
CA TYR A 158 5.40 2.12 19.45
C TYR A 158 4.19 1.20 19.48
N TRP A 159 3.81 0.64 18.32
CA TRP A 159 2.69 -0.29 18.21
C TRP A 159 3.13 -1.73 17.92
N CYS A 160 4.39 -1.93 17.51
CA CYS A 160 4.90 -3.21 17.03
C CYS A 160 6.03 -3.73 17.92
N PRO A 161 5.81 -4.76 18.75
CA PRO A 161 6.84 -5.29 19.64
C PRO A 161 7.93 -6.07 18.89
N TRP A 162 7.64 -6.58 17.69
CA TRP A 162 8.67 -7.15 16.82
C TRP A 162 9.62 -6.11 16.22
N CYS A 163 9.18 -4.86 16.15
CA CYS A 163 9.92 -3.77 15.52
C CYS A 163 10.85 -3.06 16.52
N ASP A 164 10.40 -2.89 17.77
CA ASP A 164 11.09 -2.06 18.78
C ASP A 164 11.17 -2.74 20.16
N GLY A 165 10.60 -3.93 20.34
CA GLY A 165 10.50 -4.57 21.64
C GLY A 165 11.83 -5.08 22.21
N TRP A 166 12.76 -5.53 21.35
CA TRP A 166 14.05 -6.07 21.79
C TRP A 166 14.91 -4.99 22.45
N GLU A 167 14.90 -3.77 21.92
CA GLU A 167 15.66 -2.63 22.42
C GLU A 167 15.15 -2.17 23.80
N HIS A 168 13.90 -2.50 24.14
CA HIS A 168 13.24 -2.09 25.39
C HIS A 168 12.87 -3.26 26.33
N ARG A 169 13.53 -4.40 26.16
CA ARG A 169 13.39 -5.59 27.03
C ARG A 169 13.93 -5.35 28.44
N ASP A 170 13.43 -6.12 29.41
CA ASP A 170 13.83 -6.12 30.82
C ASP A 170 13.74 -4.74 31.52
N GLN A 171 12.83 -3.87 31.06
CA GLN A 171 12.64 -2.51 31.58
C GLN A 171 11.19 -2.26 32.03
N PRO A 172 10.94 -1.28 32.94
CA PRO A 172 9.59 -0.86 33.28
C PRO A 172 8.79 -0.45 32.04
N PHE A 173 7.72 -1.19 31.75
CA PHE A 173 7.00 -1.11 30.49
C PHE A 173 5.57 -0.62 30.67
N GLY A 174 5.10 0.18 29.72
CA GLY A 174 3.73 0.69 29.68
C GLY A 174 2.92 0.09 28.54
N ILE A 175 1.63 -0.12 28.77
CA ILE A 175 0.66 -0.37 27.71
C ILE A 175 -0.30 0.83 27.69
N LEU A 176 -0.42 1.50 26.55
CA LEU A 176 -1.35 2.62 26.34
C LEU A 176 -2.49 2.14 25.44
N GLY A 177 -3.71 2.03 25.97
CA GLY A 177 -4.82 1.55 25.14
C GLY A 177 -6.13 1.41 25.89
N SER A 178 -7.15 0.93 25.20
CA SER A 178 -8.44 0.66 25.82
C SER A 178 -8.38 -0.63 26.64
N LEU A 179 -9.19 -0.74 27.70
CA LEU A 179 -9.26 -1.95 28.53
C LEU A 179 -9.51 -3.21 27.69
N VAL A 180 -10.35 -3.14 26.66
CA VAL A 180 -10.75 -4.30 25.86
C VAL A 180 -9.61 -4.88 25.00
N ASP A 181 -8.52 -4.14 24.87
CA ASP A 181 -7.34 -4.55 24.07
C ASP A 181 -6.14 -4.94 24.94
N VAL A 182 -6.12 -4.58 26.24
CA VAL A 182 -4.96 -4.76 27.14
C VAL A 182 -4.42 -6.19 27.13
N VAL A 183 -5.29 -7.19 27.26
CA VAL A 183 -4.85 -8.60 27.31
C VAL A 183 -4.11 -8.98 26.03
N GLY A 184 -4.56 -8.50 24.87
CA GLY A 184 -3.87 -8.73 23.61
C GLY A 184 -2.44 -8.18 23.64
N SER A 185 -2.29 -6.91 24.01
CA SER A 185 -0.98 -6.27 24.13
C SER A 185 -0.07 -6.96 25.15
N VAL A 186 -0.60 -7.37 26.31
CA VAL A 186 0.17 -8.12 27.32
C VAL A 186 0.72 -9.42 26.71
N LEU A 187 -0.12 -10.17 25.99
CA LEU A 187 0.29 -11.43 25.36
C LEU A 187 1.37 -11.23 24.29
N GLU A 188 1.48 -10.04 23.71
CA GLU A 188 2.53 -9.71 22.74
C GLU A 188 3.86 -9.33 23.40
N VAL A 189 3.84 -8.77 24.61
CA VAL A 189 5.06 -8.20 25.25
C VAL A 189 5.55 -8.93 26.51
N TYR A 190 4.79 -9.85 27.09
CA TYR A 190 5.15 -10.46 28.39
C TYR A 190 6.46 -11.27 28.38
N THR A 191 6.93 -11.70 27.20
CA THR A 191 8.24 -12.36 27.05
C THR A 191 9.41 -11.39 27.01
N LEU A 192 9.15 -10.09 26.80
CA LEU A 192 10.15 -9.02 26.77
C LEU A 192 10.25 -8.32 28.12
N ASN A 193 9.12 -8.11 28.81
CA ASN A 193 9.04 -7.28 30.01
C ASN A 193 8.11 -7.91 31.07
N THR A 194 8.51 -7.82 32.34
CA THR A 194 7.74 -8.36 33.48
C THR A 194 7.20 -7.28 34.43
N ASP A 195 7.72 -6.05 34.40
CA ASP A 195 7.16 -4.89 35.11
C ASP A 195 6.28 -4.10 34.14
N ILE A 196 4.99 -4.41 34.11
CA ILE A 196 4.04 -3.82 33.17
C ILE A 196 2.96 -3.03 33.92
N ILE A 197 2.76 -1.77 33.53
CA ILE A 197 1.51 -1.05 33.82
C ILE A 197 0.69 -0.89 32.54
N ALA A 198 -0.57 -1.31 32.57
CA ALA A 198 -1.54 -1.01 31.54
C ALA A 198 -2.34 0.24 31.92
N PHE A 199 -2.10 1.34 31.21
CA PHE A 199 -2.83 2.59 31.34
C PHE A 199 -4.05 2.56 30.43
N VAL A 200 -5.22 2.40 31.04
CA VAL A 200 -6.50 2.29 30.33
C VAL A 200 -7.29 3.59 30.28
N ASN A 201 -6.75 4.68 30.83
CA ASN A 201 -7.18 6.06 30.58
C ASN A 201 -8.70 6.28 30.69
N GLY A 202 -9.30 5.86 31.80
CA GLY A 202 -10.74 5.98 32.05
C GLY A 202 -11.64 4.97 31.32
N THR A 203 -11.08 4.05 30.53
CA THR A 203 -11.89 3.06 29.77
C THR A 203 -12.29 1.83 30.58
N GLN A 204 -11.86 1.69 31.84
CA GLN A 204 -12.37 0.65 32.74
C GLN A 204 -13.79 0.99 33.22
N THR A 205 -14.78 0.60 32.41
CA THR A 205 -16.20 0.62 32.76
C THR A 205 -16.74 -0.81 32.91
N PRO A 206 -17.88 -1.03 33.60
CA PRO A 206 -18.50 -2.36 33.68
C PRO A 206 -18.78 -2.97 32.30
N GLU A 207 -19.17 -2.16 31.30
CA GLU A 207 -19.42 -2.61 29.94
C GLU A 207 -18.12 -3.05 29.23
N ALA A 208 -17.03 -2.31 29.43
CA ALA A 208 -15.72 -2.68 28.90
C ALA A 208 -15.18 -3.95 29.57
N GLU A 209 -15.36 -4.11 30.88
CA GLU A 209 -15.00 -5.34 31.60
C GLU A 209 -15.80 -6.55 31.09
N ALA A 210 -17.11 -6.38 30.82
CA ALA A 210 -17.95 -7.44 30.27
C ALA A 210 -17.49 -7.82 28.85
N LYS A 211 -17.25 -6.83 27.97
CA LYS A 211 -16.76 -7.07 26.62
C LYS A 211 -15.38 -7.74 26.61
N LEU A 212 -14.49 -7.35 27.52
CA LEU A 212 -13.19 -8.00 27.68
C LEU A 212 -13.36 -9.44 28.17
N ALA A 213 -14.27 -9.69 29.12
CA ALA A 213 -14.55 -11.03 29.64
C ALA A 213 -15.14 -11.98 28.57
N ASP A 214 -15.95 -11.48 27.63
CA ASP A 214 -16.45 -12.28 26.50
C ASP A 214 -15.30 -12.79 25.62
N LYS A 215 -14.25 -11.97 25.41
CA LYS A 215 -13.07 -12.32 24.61
C LYS A 215 -12.04 -13.13 25.42
N TYR A 216 -11.87 -12.78 26.69
CA TYR A 216 -10.89 -13.36 27.62
C TYR A 216 -11.56 -13.60 29.00
N PRO A 217 -12.24 -14.74 29.20
CA PRO A 217 -13.02 -14.99 30.42
C PRO A 217 -12.24 -14.91 31.73
N ASN A 218 -10.92 -15.14 31.69
CA ASN A 218 -10.04 -15.14 32.86
C ASN A 218 -9.10 -13.93 32.89
N TRP A 219 -9.42 -12.83 32.20
CA TRP A 219 -8.49 -11.71 31.99
C TRP A 219 -7.88 -11.17 33.29
N LYS A 220 -8.66 -11.02 34.38
CA LYS A 220 -8.15 -10.52 35.68
C LYS A 220 -7.04 -11.41 36.22
N LYS A 221 -7.26 -12.72 36.21
CA LYS A 221 -6.25 -13.70 36.61
C LYS A 221 -5.06 -13.71 35.65
N GLN A 222 -5.29 -13.56 34.35
CA GLN A 222 -4.18 -13.47 33.39
C GLN A 222 -3.28 -12.26 33.67
N LEU A 223 -3.86 -11.09 33.93
CA LEU A 223 -3.09 -9.90 34.29
C LEU A 223 -2.30 -10.13 35.59
N GLU A 224 -2.91 -10.75 36.60
CA GLU A 224 -2.23 -11.11 37.85
C GLU A 224 -1.04 -12.06 37.63
N GLU A 225 -1.21 -13.14 36.86
CA GLU A 225 -0.15 -14.13 36.57
C GLU A 225 1.03 -13.52 35.78
N TYR A 226 0.76 -12.50 34.96
CA TYR A 226 1.78 -11.75 34.22
C TYR A 226 2.31 -10.51 34.96
N ASN A 227 1.94 -10.31 36.24
CA ASN A 227 2.32 -9.16 37.05
C ASN A 227 1.97 -7.80 36.42
N VAL A 228 0.83 -7.73 35.71
CA VAL A 228 0.36 -6.51 35.06
C VAL A 228 -0.49 -5.71 36.04
N VAL A 229 -0.07 -4.48 36.30
CA VAL A 229 -0.84 -3.51 37.08
C VAL A 229 -1.75 -2.72 36.15
N LEU A 230 -3.05 -2.72 36.42
CA LEU A 230 -4.02 -1.91 35.69
C LEU A 230 -4.13 -0.52 36.33
N ASN A 231 -3.97 0.54 35.53
CA ASN A 231 -4.16 1.93 35.94
C ASN A 231 -5.25 2.57 35.08
N ASN A 232 -6.33 3.02 35.71
CA ASN A 232 -7.46 3.65 35.02
C ASN A 232 -7.48 5.18 35.13
N GLU A 233 -6.49 5.79 35.76
CA GLU A 233 -6.40 7.24 35.84
C GLU A 233 -6.17 7.85 34.45
N THR A 234 -6.70 9.05 34.24
CA THR A 234 -6.49 9.77 32.99
C THR A 234 -5.05 10.26 32.90
N ILE A 235 -4.40 10.01 31.75
CA ILE A 235 -3.06 10.54 31.46
C ILE A 235 -3.19 12.00 31.05
N GLU A 236 -2.52 12.89 31.77
CA GLU A 236 -2.45 14.32 31.43
C GLU A 236 -1.28 14.63 30.49
N SER A 237 -0.14 13.96 30.66
CA SER A 237 1.04 14.16 29.80
C SER A 237 2.05 13.02 29.94
N ILE A 238 2.90 12.88 28.93
CA ILE A 238 4.04 11.95 28.91
C ILE A 238 5.31 12.78 28.67
N GLU A 239 6.09 13.03 29.72
CA GLU A 239 7.31 13.83 29.64
C GLU A 239 8.53 12.92 29.44
N ARG A 240 9.30 13.12 28.37
CA ARG A 240 10.58 12.42 28.19
C ARG A 240 11.66 13.07 29.06
N LEU A 241 12.24 12.29 29.97
CA LEU A 241 13.34 12.69 30.86
C LEU A 241 14.71 12.23 30.35
N GLN A 242 14.76 11.13 29.61
CA GLN A 242 15.99 10.57 29.04
C GLN A 242 15.73 10.02 27.64
N ASN A 243 16.69 10.25 26.76
CA ASN A 243 16.70 9.75 25.40
C ASN A 243 17.57 8.48 25.32
N GLY A 244 16.98 7.35 24.98
CA GLY A 244 17.63 6.05 24.87
C GLY A 244 18.60 5.92 23.69
N GLU A 245 18.62 6.91 22.79
CA GLU A 245 19.67 7.05 21.77
C GLU A 245 21.00 7.48 22.38
N ASP A 246 20.94 8.31 23.42
CA ASP A 246 22.12 8.83 24.11
C ASP A 246 22.61 7.88 25.21
N VAL A 247 21.70 7.02 25.72
CA VAL A 247 21.95 6.09 26.81
C VAL A 247 21.50 4.70 26.40
N HIS A 248 22.45 3.88 25.93
CA HIS A 248 22.24 2.49 25.52
C HIS A 248 23.40 1.60 26.01
N ASP A 249 23.21 0.29 25.97
CA ASP A 249 24.29 -0.69 26.25
C ASP A 249 24.85 -1.35 24.98
N ASP A 250 25.86 -2.20 25.18
CA ASP A 250 26.50 -2.96 24.09
C ASP A 250 25.61 -4.10 23.56
N GLU A 251 24.50 -4.42 24.23
CA GLU A 251 23.53 -5.44 23.84
C GLU A 251 22.31 -4.84 23.10
N GLY A 252 22.39 -3.56 22.74
CA GLY A 252 21.38 -2.83 21.98
C GLY A 252 20.17 -2.37 22.80
N ARG A 253 20.19 -2.46 24.14
CA ARG A 253 19.11 -1.90 24.95
C ARG A 253 19.18 -0.38 24.93
N GLN A 254 18.04 0.26 24.70
CA GLN A 254 17.85 1.71 24.74
C GLN A 254 17.14 2.09 26.04
N PHE A 255 17.76 2.98 26.82
CA PHE A 255 17.26 3.39 28.14
C PHE A 255 16.52 4.73 28.03
N ASP A 256 15.39 4.75 27.34
CA ASP A 256 14.47 5.90 27.41
C ASP A 256 13.85 5.97 28.82
N ILE A 257 13.55 7.19 29.30
CA ILE A 257 12.84 7.41 30.56
C ILE A 257 11.72 8.41 30.32
N PHE A 258 10.50 8.02 30.64
CA PHE A 258 9.30 8.83 30.55
C PHE A 258 8.62 8.95 31.91
N ARG A 259 8.17 10.16 32.23
CA ARG A 259 7.24 10.41 33.34
C ARG A 259 5.83 10.53 32.79
N VAL A 260 4.97 9.62 33.20
CA VAL A 260 3.53 9.68 32.95
C VAL A 260 2.90 10.47 34.08
N ASN A 261 2.33 11.63 33.78
CA ASN A 261 1.60 12.45 34.76
C ASN A 261 0.11 12.12 34.67
N LEU A 262 -0.52 11.87 35.82
CA LEU A 262 -1.91 11.42 35.94
C LEU A 262 -2.78 12.52 36.54
N ALA A 263 -4.08 12.48 36.23
CA ALA A 263 -5.05 13.50 36.64
C ALA A 263 -5.28 13.61 38.17
N ASP A 264 -4.89 12.57 38.93
CA ASP A 264 -4.91 12.60 40.40
C ASP A 264 -3.70 13.33 41.01
N GLY A 265 -2.79 13.86 40.16
CA GLY A 265 -1.56 14.53 40.55
C GLY A 265 -0.38 13.59 40.83
N SER A 266 -0.59 12.27 40.70
CA SER A 266 0.50 11.29 40.80
C SER A 266 1.29 11.19 39.48
N SER A 267 2.47 10.57 39.55
CA SER A 267 3.25 10.27 38.36
C SER A 267 3.98 8.95 38.50
N VAL A 268 4.27 8.32 37.36
CA VAL A 268 4.98 7.05 37.30
C VAL A 268 6.02 7.06 36.17
N ILE A 269 7.16 6.41 36.42
CA ILE A 269 8.24 6.29 35.44
C ILE A 269 8.07 5.02 34.63
N ARG A 270 8.18 5.14 33.30
CA ARG A 270 8.24 4.01 32.36
C ARG A 270 9.31 4.26 31.31
N ASN A 271 9.85 3.19 30.75
CA ASN A 271 10.96 3.27 29.80
C ASN A 271 10.49 3.20 28.36
N ALA A 272 9.43 2.43 28.11
CA ALA A 272 8.84 2.31 26.80
C ALA A 272 7.37 1.91 26.91
N PHE A 273 6.65 2.05 25.80
CA PHE A 273 5.22 1.79 25.71
C PHE A 273 4.85 1.08 24.41
N ILE A 274 3.92 0.14 24.52
CA ILE A 274 3.16 -0.36 23.37
C ILE A 274 1.77 0.27 23.33
N THR A 275 1.23 0.51 22.15
CA THR A 275 -0.13 1.01 21.95
C THR A 275 -0.80 0.43 20.70
N ASN A 276 -2.14 0.50 20.67
CA ASN A 276 -2.98 0.08 19.56
C ASN A 276 -3.85 1.25 19.05
N PHE A 277 -3.25 2.43 18.88
CA PHE A 277 -3.97 3.58 18.34
C PHE A 277 -4.54 3.28 16.94
N PRO A 278 -5.69 3.88 16.59
CA PRO A 278 -6.28 3.68 15.27
C PRO A 278 -5.36 4.22 14.18
N SER A 279 -5.58 3.75 12.96
CA SER A 279 -4.90 4.24 11.77
C SER A 279 -5.91 4.55 10.67
N GLU A 280 -5.47 5.24 9.62
CA GLU A 280 -6.27 5.57 8.44
C GLU A 280 -5.42 5.47 7.16
N GLN A 281 -6.08 5.41 5.99
CA GLN A 281 -5.37 5.53 4.72
C GLN A 281 -4.65 6.86 4.66
N ARG A 282 -3.38 6.84 4.23
CA ARG A 282 -2.63 8.09 4.03
C ARG A 282 -3.12 8.92 2.84
N SER A 283 -3.86 8.29 1.92
CA SER A 283 -4.32 8.91 0.67
C SER A 283 -5.80 8.66 0.46
N SER A 284 -6.50 9.66 -0.12
CA SER A 284 -7.90 9.54 -0.57
C SER A 284 -8.04 8.77 -1.88
N ILE A 285 -6.95 8.55 -2.64
CA ILE A 285 -6.97 7.93 -3.97
C ILE A 285 -7.77 6.61 -4.01
N PRO A 286 -7.68 5.70 -3.02
CA PRO A 286 -8.50 4.49 -3.02
C PRO A 286 -10.01 4.77 -3.03
N GLU A 287 -10.46 5.75 -2.24
CA GLU A 287 -11.87 6.16 -2.17
C GLU A 287 -12.29 6.91 -3.43
N ASP A 288 -11.44 7.81 -3.93
CA ASP A 288 -11.68 8.57 -5.18
C ASP A 288 -11.82 7.64 -6.41
N LEU A 289 -11.12 6.50 -6.39
CA LEU A 289 -11.24 5.44 -7.40
C LEU A 289 -12.42 4.48 -7.17
N GLY A 290 -13.16 4.64 -6.07
CA GLY A 290 -14.29 3.79 -5.71
C GLY A 290 -13.89 2.35 -5.38
N LEU A 291 -12.68 2.15 -4.82
CA LEU A 291 -12.22 0.82 -4.43
C LEU A 291 -13.04 0.30 -3.25
N LYS A 292 -13.28 -1.02 -3.22
CA LYS A 292 -13.82 -1.67 -2.03
C LYS A 292 -12.81 -1.59 -0.90
N MET A 293 -13.32 -1.28 0.29
CA MET A 293 -12.53 -1.15 1.51
C MET A 293 -13.00 -2.20 2.54
N GLN A 294 -12.07 -2.69 3.36
CA GLN A 294 -12.32 -3.56 4.49
C GLN A 294 -11.65 -2.94 5.73
N ASP A 295 -12.46 -2.57 6.73
CA ASP A 295 -12.00 -2.02 8.01
C ASP A 295 -10.98 -0.87 7.88
N ASN A 296 -11.15 0.02 6.87
CA ASN A 296 -10.29 1.13 6.44
C ASN A 296 -9.12 0.79 5.49
N LYS A 297 -8.91 -0.49 5.16
CA LYS A 297 -7.86 -0.93 4.23
C LYS A 297 -8.44 -1.25 2.86
N ILE A 298 -7.62 -1.15 1.82
CA ILE A 298 -8.03 -1.50 0.46
C ILE A 298 -8.27 -3.00 0.41
N ASP A 299 -9.50 -3.40 0.08
CA ASP A 299 -9.86 -4.82 -0.04
C ASP A 299 -9.04 -5.43 -1.18
N THR A 300 -8.19 -6.39 -0.83
CA THR A 300 -7.39 -7.13 -1.80
C THR A 300 -7.51 -8.63 -1.62
N ASN A 301 -7.40 -9.35 -2.73
CA ASN A 301 -7.23 -10.79 -2.64
C ASN A 301 -5.75 -11.16 -2.48
N ILE A 302 -5.52 -12.23 -1.72
CA ILE A 302 -4.18 -12.83 -1.64
C ILE A 302 -3.69 -13.30 -3.02
N ASN A 303 -4.58 -13.50 -4.00
CA ASN A 303 -4.22 -13.88 -5.37
C ASN A 303 -3.72 -12.72 -6.21
N GLY A 304 -2.53 -12.23 -5.87
CA GLY A 304 -1.80 -11.26 -6.64
C GLY A 304 -2.01 -9.82 -6.21
N MET A 305 -2.64 -9.56 -5.06
CA MET A 305 -2.82 -8.22 -4.49
C MET A 305 -3.76 -7.33 -5.31
N ARG A 306 -4.78 -7.95 -5.94
CA ARG A 306 -5.76 -7.25 -6.79
C ARG A 306 -6.85 -6.60 -5.96
N THR A 307 -7.25 -5.40 -6.36
CA THR A 307 -8.40 -4.68 -5.80
C THR A 307 -9.70 -5.03 -6.54
N SER A 308 -10.80 -4.37 -6.16
CA SER A 308 -12.09 -4.46 -6.88
C SER A 308 -12.07 -3.86 -8.29
N LEU A 309 -11.06 -3.03 -8.62
CA LEU A 309 -10.94 -2.37 -9.92
C LEU A 309 -9.88 -3.09 -10.78
N PRO A 310 -10.24 -3.62 -11.97
CA PRO A 310 -9.28 -4.31 -12.83
C PRO A 310 -8.09 -3.43 -13.21
N GLY A 311 -6.89 -4.01 -13.11
CA GLY A 311 -5.64 -3.29 -13.37
C GLY A 311 -5.10 -2.47 -12.20
N VAL A 312 -5.84 -2.40 -11.08
CA VAL A 312 -5.38 -1.76 -9.82
C VAL A 312 -5.04 -2.82 -8.78
N PHE A 313 -3.87 -2.66 -8.19
CA PHE A 313 -3.31 -3.49 -7.15
C PHE A 313 -3.02 -2.63 -5.91
N ALA A 314 -3.10 -3.19 -4.71
CA ALA A 314 -2.73 -2.49 -3.47
C ALA A 314 -1.78 -3.34 -2.62
N VAL A 315 -0.76 -2.72 -2.03
CA VAL A 315 0.37 -3.41 -1.40
C VAL A 315 0.84 -2.71 -0.13
N GLY A 316 1.55 -3.44 0.73
CA GLY A 316 2.00 -2.95 2.03
C GLY A 316 0.85 -2.57 2.93
N ASP A 317 1.08 -1.64 3.85
CA ASP A 317 0.14 -1.34 4.93
C ASP A 317 -1.25 -0.88 4.47
N ALA A 318 -1.36 -0.34 3.25
CA ALA A 318 -2.62 0.15 2.70
C ALA A 318 -3.64 -0.98 2.39
N ASN A 319 -3.19 -2.23 2.30
CA ASN A 319 -4.01 -3.36 1.85
C ASN A 319 -4.58 -4.19 3.03
N SER A 320 -5.67 -4.92 2.80
CA SER A 320 -6.43 -5.65 3.85
C SER A 320 -5.89 -7.03 4.26
N ASP A 321 -4.72 -7.47 3.80
CA ASP A 321 -4.17 -8.81 4.07
C ASP A 321 -3.64 -9.04 5.50
N GLY A 322 -3.82 -8.06 6.39
CA GLY A 322 -3.69 -8.23 7.83
C GLY A 322 -2.27 -8.21 8.38
N SER A 323 -1.27 -7.78 7.60
CA SER A 323 0.14 -7.73 8.04
C SER A 323 0.81 -6.39 7.70
N THR A 324 1.30 -5.67 8.71
CA THR A 324 1.91 -4.34 8.58
C THR A 324 3.35 -4.32 9.08
N ASN A 325 4.29 -4.91 8.34
CA ASN A 325 5.73 -4.84 8.61
C ASN A 325 6.52 -4.75 7.31
N VAL A 326 7.81 -4.37 7.40
CA VAL A 326 8.65 -4.17 6.21
C VAL A 326 8.81 -5.45 5.36
N PRO A 327 9.12 -6.64 5.92
CA PRO A 327 9.21 -7.87 5.12
C PRO A 327 7.91 -8.18 4.38
N HIS A 328 6.76 -8.01 5.03
CA HIS A 328 5.46 -8.24 4.45
C HIS A 328 5.12 -7.19 3.36
N ALA A 329 5.45 -5.93 3.58
CA ALA A 329 5.34 -4.89 2.56
C ALA A 329 6.16 -5.24 1.32
N MET A 330 7.40 -5.73 1.49
CA MET A 330 8.22 -6.21 0.39
C MET A 330 7.60 -7.43 -0.31
N PHE A 331 7.02 -8.37 0.43
CA PHE A 331 6.31 -9.53 -0.11
C PHE A 331 5.13 -9.11 -1.01
N SER A 332 4.21 -8.30 -0.49
CA SER A 332 3.02 -7.86 -1.22
C SER A 332 3.41 -7.06 -2.48
N GLY A 333 4.40 -6.17 -2.37
CA GLY A 333 4.99 -5.45 -3.51
C GLY A 333 5.54 -6.38 -4.59
N LYS A 334 6.35 -7.37 -4.21
CA LYS A 334 6.92 -8.36 -5.13
C LYS A 334 5.82 -9.18 -5.80
N ARG A 335 4.82 -9.58 -5.01
CA ARG A 335 3.69 -10.37 -5.48
C ARG A 335 2.87 -9.61 -6.53
N ALA A 336 2.51 -8.35 -6.26
CA ALA A 336 1.83 -7.49 -7.22
C ALA A 336 2.64 -7.38 -8.53
N ALA A 337 3.95 -7.10 -8.45
CA ALA A 337 4.80 -6.99 -9.63
C ALA A 337 4.79 -8.22 -10.53
N VAL A 338 4.85 -9.43 -9.95
CA VAL A 338 4.81 -10.69 -10.71
C VAL A 338 3.46 -10.84 -11.42
N PHE A 339 2.35 -10.62 -10.71
CA PHE A 339 1.02 -10.76 -11.29
C PHE A 339 0.71 -9.70 -12.34
N VAL A 340 1.10 -8.45 -12.10
CA VAL A 340 1.02 -7.34 -13.06
C VAL A 340 1.76 -7.70 -14.35
N HIS A 341 3.01 -8.20 -14.24
CA HIS A 341 3.78 -8.59 -15.42
C HIS A 341 3.10 -9.70 -16.23
N VAL A 342 2.65 -10.78 -15.57
CA VAL A 342 2.01 -11.93 -16.23
C VAL A 342 0.67 -11.53 -16.86
N GLU A 343 -0.10 -10.67 -16.19
CA GLU A 343 -1.36 -10.14 -16.71
C GLU A 343 -1.13 -9.33 -17.99
N MET A 344 -0.20 -8.38 -17.96
CA MET A 344 0.17 -7.58 -19.14
C MET A 344 0.75 -8.46 -20.26
N ALA A 345 1.58 -9.45 -19.95
CA ALA A 345 2.13 -10.37 -20.95
C ALA A 345 1.02 -11.19 -21.65
N ARG A 346 -0.04 -11.57 -20.93
CA ARG A 346 -1.21 -12.24 -21.51
C ARG A 346 -2.01 -11.29 -22.40
N GLU A 347 -2.19 -10.03 -21.99
CA GLU A 347 -2.83 -8.99 -22.80
C GLU A 347 -2.07 -8.75 -24.10
N GLU A 348 -0.75 -8.58 -24.02
CA GLU A 348 0.16 -8.40 -25.15
C GLU A 348 0.16 -9.61 -26.09
N SER A 349 0.18 -10.83 -25.53
CA SER A 349 0.10 -12.06 -26.30
C SER A 349 -1.22 -12.16 -27.07
N ARG A 350 -2.37 -11.88 -26.41
CA ARG A 350 -3.68 -11.84 -27.08
C ARG A 350 -3.70 -10.80 -28.20
N ALA A 351 -3.16 -9.61 -27.96
CA ALA A 351 -3.06 -8.56 -28.97
C ALA A 351 -2.17 -8.98 -30.16
N ALA A 352 -1.03 -9.62 -29.90
CA ALA A 352 -0.12 -10.10 -30.93
C ALA A 352 -0.73 -11.22 -31.77
N VAL A 353 -1.44 -12.17 -31.15
CA VAL A 353 -2.16 -13.25 -31.85
C VAL A 353 -3.30 -12.67 -32.68
N SER A 354 -4.12 -11.77 -32.10
CA SER A 354 -5.21 -11.11 -32.81
C SER A 354 -4.74 -10.40 -34.08
N LYS A 355 -3.62 -9.65 -33.98
CA LYS A 355 -2.97 -9.01 -35.14
C LYS A 355 -2.47 -10.01 -36.19
N ARG A 356 -1.99 -11.19 -35.80
CA ARG A 356 -1.51 -12.23 -36.72
C ARG A 356 -2.64 -13.01 -37.40
N THR A 357 -3.79 -13.15 -36.73
CA THR A 357 -4.97 -13.82 -37.27
C THR A 357 -5.78 -12.95 -38.24
N LEU A 358 -5.55 -11.63 -38.25
CA LEU A 358 -6.13 -10.75 -39.26
C LEU A 358 -5.53 -11.04 -40.64
N PRO A 359 -6.34 -11.28 -41.69
CA PRO A 359 -5.82 -11.39 -43.05
C PRO A 359 -5.10 -10.10 -43.43
N SER A 360 -4.11 -10.16 -44.35
CA SER A 360 -3.45 -8.94 -44.82
C SER A 360 -4.50 -7.95 -45.36
N LYS A 361 -4.25 -6.63 -45.27
CA LYS A 361 -5.19 -5.61 -45.78
C LYS A 361 -5.70 -5.95 -47.18
N ARG A 362 -4.79 -6.41 -48.05
CA ARG A 362 -5.08 -6.86 -49.41
C ARG A 362 -5.95 -8.13 -49.48
N ALA A 363 -5.77 -9.06 -48.55
CA ALA A 363 -6.61 -10.26 -48.44
C ALA A 363 -8.00 -9.93 -47.86
N MET A 364 -8.09 -8.99 -46.92
CA MET A 364 -9.36 -8.48 -46.38
C MET A 364 -10.14 -7.70 -47.42
N GLU A 365 -9.49 -6.82 -48.18
CA GLU A 365 -10.08 -6.10 -49.32
C GLU A 365 -10.64 -7.09 -50.35
N LYS A 366 -9.84 -8.11 -50.72
CA LYS A 366 -10.26 -9.14 -51.69
C LYS A 366 -11.42 -10.01 -51.19
N GLU A 367 -11.45 -10.36 -49.90
CA GLU A 367 -12.56 -11.11 -49.30
C GLU A 367 -13.82 -10.24 -49.14
N ALA A 368 -13.67 -8.95 -48.84
CA ALA A 368 -14.77 -8.00 -48.80
C ALA A 368 -15.38 -7.78 -50.19
N GLU A 369 -14.54 -7.60 -51.22
CA GLU A 369 -14.96 -7.56 -52.63
C GLU A 369 -15.71 -8.84 -53.03
N ARG A 370 -15.20 -10.00 -52.62
CA ARG A 370 -15.84 -11.31 -52.88
C ARG A 370 -17.20 -11.45 -52.20
N ARG A 371 -17.33 -10.99 -50.95
CA ARG A 371 -18.56 -11.12 -50.15
C ARG A 371 -19.63 -10.08 -50.48
N MET A 372 -19.23 -8.86 -50.81
CA MET A 372 -20.17 -7.80 -51.20
C MET A 372 -20.71 -8.00 -52.61
N GLY A 373 -19.99 -8.72 -53.47
CA GLY A 373 -20.38 -8.94 -54.87
C GLY A 373 -20.46 -7.63 -55.65
N SER A 374 -20.88 -7.71 -56.92
CA SER A 374 -21.05 -6.53 -57.80
C SER A 374 -22.46 -5.91 -57.73
N ASP A 375 -23.28 -6.31 -56.76
CA ASP A 375 -24.70 -5.95 -56.76
C ASP A 375 -24.95 -4.47 -56.47
N LEU A 376 -24.10 -3.85 -55.64
CA LEU A 376 -24.09 -2.40 -55.42
C LEU A 376 -23.60 -1.63 -56.66
N GLU A 377 -22.68 -2.21 -57.42
CA GLU A 377 -22.15 -1.65 -58.67
C GLU A 377 -23.22 -1.66 -59.76
N LYS A 378 -23.97 -2.76 -59.87
CA LYS A 378 -25.14 -2.87 -60.76
C LYS A 378 -26.27 -1.92 -60.36
N LEU A 379 -26.48 -1.70 -59.06
CA LEU A 379 -27.46 -0.73 -58.55
C LEU A 379 -27.04 0.71 -58.87
N TRP A 380 -25.76 1.05 -58.68
CA TRP A 380 -25.20 2.36 -59.00
C TRP A 380 -25.19 2.65 -60.51
N GLU A 381 -24.81 1.68 -61.33
CA GLU A 381 -24.92 1.74 -62.80
C GLU A 381 -26.39 1.91 -63.25
N ARG A 382 -27.35 1.27 -62.59
CA ARG A 382 -28.79 1.48 -62.84
C ARG A 382 -29.24 2.90 -62.50
N PHE A 383 -28.81 3.43 -61.35
CA PHE A 383 -29.15 4.79 -60.93
C PHE A 383 -28.52 5.87 -61.82
N ARG A 384 -27.38 5.59 -62.45
CA ARG A 384 -26.68 6.52 -63.33
C ARG A 384 -27.21 6.53 -64.78
N ARG A 385 -28.09 5.58 -65.12
CA ARG A 385 -28.77 5.46 -66.42
C ARG A 385 -30.21 6.01 -66.41
N VAL A 386 -30.65 6.55 -65.27
CA VAL A 386 -31.82 7.44 -65.14
C VAL A 386 -31.29 8.86 -65.05
#